data_AF-A0A5A7UMU3-F1
#
_entry.id   AF-A0A5A7UMU3-F1
#
_cell.length_a   1.000
_cell.length_b   1.000
_cell.length_c   1.000
_cell.angle_alpha   90.00
_cell.angle_beta   90.00
_cell.angle_gamma   90.00
#
_symmetry.space_group_name_H-M   'P 1'
#
loop_
_entity.id
_entity.type
_entity.pdbx_description
1 polymer ?
#
loop_
_entity_poly.entity_id
_entity_poly.type
_entity_poly.pdbx_seq_one_letter_code
_entity_poly.pdbx_strand_id
1 'polypeptide(L)'
;MPLPLKTILRFAEKVMDKDLEIRYKLPFSLFGIGRKTCVLREDIIDFCNMREVKTLTLVAYMAYLHSQDELSNYIFVDPSLISVGHNTQEVRARNLCSRLMASKPNQLVLAPFNPRAITIFRSQKNIQTSRKQPIWKTMKCPLQVGVVEYGYYVMRYMRDIITNGSIVVTDFIDTRTSYSQLKLDEVRMELADFLGGHM
;
A
#
# COMPACT_ATOMS: atom_id res chain seq x y z
N MET A 1 -8.98 17.69 12.37
CA MET A 1 -8.82 17.18 11.00
C MET A 1 -8.14 18.25 10.13
N PRO A 2 -7.03 17.92 9.45
CA PRO A 2 -6.34 18.77 8.48
C PRO A 2 -7.20 19.21 7.28
N LEU A 3 -6.78 20.26 6.56
CA LEU A 3 -7.54 20.86 5.46
C LEU A 3 -7.78 19.93 4.25
N PRO A 4 -6.79 19.16 3.75
CA PRO A 4 -7.02 18.19 2.66
C PRO A 4 -8.13 17.18 2.99
N LEU A 5 -8.06 16.62 4.21
CA LEU A 5 -9.03 15.66 4.71
C LEU A 5 -10.43 16.25 4.88
N LYS A 6 -10.54 17.49 5.37
CA LYS A 6 -11.82 18.20 5.43
C LYS A 6 -12.42 18.43 4.05
N THR A 7 -11.59 18.72 3.06
CA THR A 7 -12.04 19.02 1.70
C THR A 7 -12.63 17.79 1.03
N ILE A 8 -11.90 16.67 1.05
CA ILE A 8 -12.39 15.42 0.46
C ILE A 8 -13.56 14.81 1.23
N LEU A 9 -13.59 14.95 2.57
CA LEU A 9 -14.74 14.51 3.37
C LEU A 9 -15.99 15.29 2.99
N ARG A 10 -15.90 16.61 2.88
CA ARG A 10 -17.04 17.46 2.48
C ARG A 10 -17.54 17.10 1.08
N PHE A 11 -16.62 16.79 0.16
CA PHE A 11 -16.97 16.34 -1.19
C PHE A 11 -17.73 14.99 -1.13
N ALA A 12 -17.22 14.01 -0.39
CA ALA A 12 -17.88 12.72 -0.23
C ALA A 12 -19.25 12.82 0.45
N GLU A 13 -19.40 13.70 1.44
CA GLU A 13 -20.67 13.84 2.16
C GLU A 13 -21.74 14.61 1.37
N LYS A 14 -21.34 15.66 0.65
CA LYS A 14 -22.29 16.63 0.07
C LYS A 14 -22.44 16.55 -1.44
N VAL A 15 -21.46 16.00 -2.15
CA VAL A 15 -21.41 16.00 -3.62
C VAL A 15 -21.51 14.60 -4.18
N MET A 16 -20.89 13.61 -3.54
CA MET A 16 -20.99 12.23 -3.96
C MET A 16 -22.35 11.63 -3.58
N ASP A 17 -23.14 11.28 -4.59
CA ASP A 17 -24.27 10.36 -4.43
C ASP A 17 -23.78 8.98 -3.95
N LYS A 18 -24.67 8.15 -3.42
CA LYS A 18 -24.32 6.84 -2.82
C LYS A 18 -23.60 5.89 -3.79
N ASP A 19 -23.86 6.02 -5.09
CA ASP A 19 -23.25 5.20 -6.13
C ASP A 19 -22.03 5.88 -6.78
N LEU A 20 -21.66 7.08 -6.31
CA LEU A 20 -20.55 7.84 -6.88
C LEU A 20 -19.21 7.32 -6.36
N GLU A 21 -18.22 7.36 -7.23
CA GLU A 21 -16.89 6.79 -6.98
C GLU A 21 -15.82 7.69 -7.60
N ILE A 22 -14.67 7.82 -6.94
CA ILE A 22 -13.50 8.50 -7.53
C ILE A 22 -12.76 7.47 -8.37
N ARG A 23 -12.78 7.62 -9.70
CA ARG A 23 -12.12 6.71 -10.64
C ARG A 23 -10.74 7.20 -11.05
N TYR A 24 -9.78 6.29 -11.08
CA TYR A 24 -8.43 6.55 -11.55
C TYR A 24 -7.87 5.32 -12.28
N LYS A 25 -6.78 5.52 -13.03
CA LYS A 25 -6.12 4.46 -13.80
C LYS A 25 -4.93 3.92 -13.02
N LEU A 26 -4.86 2.60 -12.87
CA LEU A 26 -3.67 1.91 -12.39
C LEU A 26 -2.75 1.62 -13.58
N PRO A 27 -1.51 2.13 -13.58
CA PRO A 27 -0.57 1.82 -14.65
C PRO A 27 -0.11 0.36 -14.56
N PHE A 28 0.19 -0.25 -15.71
CA PHE A 28 0.70 -1.62 -15.78
C PHE A 28 1.97 -1.81 -14.93
N SER A 29 2.81 -0.79 -14.82
CA SER A 29 4.05 -0.82 -14.03
C SER A 29 3.82 -1.07 -12.54
N LEU A 30 2.67 -0.69 -11.98
CA LEU A 30 2.36 -0.79 -10.55
C LEU A 30 2.19 -2.24 -10.10
N PHE A 31 1.26 -2.98 -10.72
CA PHE A 31 0.91 -4.36 -10.34
C PHE A 31 1.21 -5.40 -11.42
N GLY A 32 1.65 -4.99 -12.62
CA GLY A 32 1.78 -5.86 -13.79
C GLY A 32 0.46 -6.09 -14.52
N ILE A 33 -0.60 -5.35 -14.17
CA ILE A 33 -1.91 -5.37 -14.83
C ILE A 33 -2.42 -3.93 -14.86
N GLY A 34 -2.64 -3.39 -16.06
CA GLY A 34 -3.26 -2.07 -16.23
C GLY A 34 -4.77 -2.19 -16.13
N ARG A 35 -5.40 -1.41 -15.24
CA ARG A 35 -6.86 -1.41 -15.08
C ARG A 35 -7.37 -0.07 -14.54
N LYS A 36 -8.65 0.23 -14.80
CA LYS A 36 -9.36 1.26 -14.05
C LYS A 36 -9.73 0.71 -12.69
N THR A 37 -9.71 1.57 -11.68
CA THR A 37 -10.15 1.26 -10.33
C THR A 37 -10.85 2.47 -9.75
N CYS A 38 -11.40 2.33 -8.54
CA CYS A 38 -12.08 3.40 -7.85
C CYS A 38 -11.81 3.41 -6.35
N VAL A 39 -12.18 4.51 -5.70
CA VAL A 39 -12.45 4.57 -4.25
C VAL A 39 -13.92 4.96 -4.07
N LEU A 40 -14.64 4.18 -3.28
CA LEU A 40 -16.06 4.39 -3.00
C LEU A 40 -16.24 5.54 -2.01
N ARG A 41 -17.39 6.21 -2.07
CA ARG A 41 -17.79 7.28 -1.15
C ARG A 41 -17.60 6.87 0.32
N GLU A 42 -18.07 5.69 0.69
CA GLU A 42 -18.05 5.17 2.06
C GLU A 42 -16.63 4.92 2.53
N ASP A 43 -15.75 4.49 1.62
CA ASP A 43 -14.34 4.24 1.91
C ASP A 43 -13.60 5.55 2.19
N ILE A 44 -13.97 6.64 1.51
CA ILE A 44 -13.46 7.99 1.77
C ILE A 44 -13.94 8.48 3.14
N ILE A 45 -15.23 8.33 3.44
CA ILE A 45 -15.81 8.75 4.73
C ILE A 45 -15.17 7.98 5.88
N ASP A 46 -15.03 6.66 5.75
CA ASP A 46 -14.38 5.79 6.74
C ASP A 46 -12.93 6.23 6.96
N PHE A 47 -12.17 6.48 5.89
CA PHE A 47 -10.79 6.93 5.93
C PHE A 47 -10.61 8.31 6.60
N CYS A 48 -11.45 9.28 6.26
CA CYS A 48 -11.43 10.61 6.87
C CYS A 48 -11.78 10.56 8.37
N ASN A 49 -12.57 9.59 8.80
CA ASN A 49 -12.98 9.42 10.19
C ASN A 49 -12.10 8.45 11.00
N MET A 50 -10.90 8.09 10.52
CA MET A 50 -9.99 7.14 11.20
C MET A 50 -10.62 5.76 11.44
N ARG A 51 -11.50 5.30 10.55
CA ARG A 51 -12.02 3.93 10.55
C ARG A 51 -11.11 2.99 9.75
N GLU A 52 -11.46 1.71 9.71
CA GLU A 52 -10.66 0.68 9.05
C GLU A 52 -10.41 1.02 7.58
N VAL A 53 -9.14 0.98 7.16
CA VAL A 53 -8.75 1.23 5.76
C VAL A 53 -9.10 0.00 4.93
N LYS A 54 -10.00 0.18 3.97
CA LYS A 54 -10.40 -0.86 3.04
C LYS A 54 -9.36 -1.06 1.93
N THR A 55 -9.46 -2.20 1.25
CA THR A 55 -8.50 -2.60 0.22
C THR A 55 -8.37 -1.59 -0.92
N LEU A 56 -9.47 -0.98 -1.37
CA LEU A 56 -9.44 0.02 -2.45
C LEU A 56 -8.72 1.31 -2.04
N THR A 57 -8.89 1.75 -0.79
CA THR A 57 -8.16 2.88 -0.21
C THR A 57 -6.66 2.58 -0.12
N LEU A 58 -6.29 1.36 0.29
CA LEU A 58 -4.89 0.94 0.33
C LEU A 58 -4.26 0.88 -1.07
N VAL A 59 -5.00 0.38 -2.07
CA VAL A 59 -4.59 0.37 -3.48
C VAL A 59 -4.40 1.79 -4.01
N ALA A 60 -5.28 2.73 -3.64
CA ALA A 60 -5.14 4.14 -4.01
C ALA A 60 -3.84 4.74 -3.47
N TYR A 61 -3.47 4.39 -2.24
CA TYR A 61 -2.21 4.85 -1.66
C TYR A 61 -0.99 4.24 -2.36
N MET A 62 -1.04 2.98 -2.79
CA MET A 62 0.04 2.39 -3.60
C MET A 62 0.18 3.07 -4.95
N ALA A 63 -0.93 3.49 -5.57
CA ALA A 63 -0.92 4.26 -6.80
C ALA A 63 -0.32 5.65 -6.58
N TYR A 64 -0.70 6.34 -5.50
CA TYR A 64 -0.09 7.61 -5.08
C TYR A 64 1.41 7.45 -4.91
N LEU A 65 1.85 6.47 -4.11
CA LEU A 65 3.26 6.20 -3.88
C LEU A 65 3.94 6.02 -5.24
N HIS A 66 3.50 5.06 -6.06
CA HIS A 66 4.07 4.79 -7.38
C HIS A 66 4.12 6.01 -8.33
N SER A 67 3.21 6.98 -8.22
CA SER A 67 3.26 8.21 -9.01
C SER A 67 4.38 9.17 -8.62
N GLN A 68 4.99 8.99 -7.44
CA GLN A 68 6.17 9.74 -7.03
C GLN A 68 7.40 9.20 -7.79
N ASP A 69 8.08 10.08 -8.52
CA ASP A 69 9.10 9.81 -9.57
C ASP A 69 10.34 9.03 -9.07
N GLU A 70 10.52 8.88 -7.75
CA GLU A 70 11.70 8.27 -7.12
C GLU A 70 11.62 6.72 -6.96
N LEU A 71 10.64 6.05 -7.56
CA LEU A 71 10.28 4.67 -7.23
C LEU A 71 10.71 3.56 -8.19
N SER A 72 11.62 3.83 -9.12
CA SER A 72 12.12 2.81 -10.06
C SER A 72 12.66 1.53 -9.40
N ASN A 73 13.03 1.62 -8.11
CA ASN A 73 13.55 0.52 -7.30
C ASN A 73 12.48 -0.34 -6.58
N TYR A 74 11.19 -0.01 -6.65
CA TYR A 74 10.14 -0.72 -5.92
C TYR A 74 8.99 -1.16 -6.84
N ILE A 75 8.39 -2.30 -6.53
CA ILE A 75 7.12 -2.76 -7.09
C ILE A 75 6.20 -3.25 -6.00
N PHE A 76 4.90 -3.22 -6.26
CA PHE A 76 3.89 -3.67 -5.34
C PHE A 76 3.24 -4.98 -5.82
N VAL A 77 2.75 -5.75 -4.86
CA VAL A 77 1.82 -6.85 -5.07
C VAL A 77 0.42 -6.33 -4.79
N ASP A 78 -0.52 -6.62 -5.68
CA ASP A 78 -1.91 -6.21 -5.53
C ASP A 78 -2.55 -6.94 -4.34
N PRO A 79 -2.99 -6.23 -3.28
CA PRO A 79 -3.56 -6.86 -2.10
C PRO A 79 -4.83 -7.67 -2.41
N SER A 80 -5.61 -7.26 -3.42
CA SER A 80 -6.84 -7.97 -3.80
C SER A 80 -6.56 -9.38 -4.32
N LEU A 81 -5.41 -9.58 -4.99
CA LEU A 81 -5.00 -10.85 -5.59
C LEU A 81 -4.38 -11.85 -4.59
N ILE A 82 -3.98 -11.37 -3.41
CA ILE A 82 -3.38 -12.20 -2.35
C ILE A 82 -4.27 -12.30 -1.09
N SER A 83 -5.44 -11.65 -1.11
CA SER A 83 -6.42 -11.71 -0.03
C SER A 83 -7.03 -13.11 0.14
N VAL A 84 -7.21 -13.55 1.39
CA VAL A 84 -7.76 -14.88 1.72
C VAL A 84 -9.21 -15.04 1.25
N GLY A 85 -10.00 -13.96 1.24
CA GLY A 85 -11.45 -14.02 1.00
C GLY A 85 -11.89 -14.27 -0.44
N HIS A 86 -11.02 -14.04 -1.43
CA HIS A 86 -11.42 -14.04 -2.85
C HIS A 86 -10.74 -15.11 -3.71
N ASN A 87 -9.73 -15.82 -3.19
CA ASN A 87 -8.90 -16.72 -3.99
C ASN A 87 -8.43 -17.94 -3.19
N THR A 88 -8.24 -19.07 -3.88
CA THR A 88 -7.61 -20.26 -3.27
C THR A 88 -6.16 -19.98 -2.88
N GLN A 89 -5.59 -20.80 -2.00
CA GLN A 89 -4.19 -20.66 -1.60
C GLN A 89 -3.23 -20.72 -2.79
N GLU A 90 -3.49 -21.60 -3.75
CA GLU A 90 -2.69 -21.80 -4.97
C GLU A 90 -2.75 -20.56 -5.88
N VAL A 91 -3.93 -19.98 -6.05
CA VAL A 91 -4.11 -18.77 -6.87
C VAL A 91 -3.37 -17.59 -6.23
N ARG A 92 -3.47 -17.43 -4.90
CA ARG A 92 -2.76 -16.36 -4.16
C ARG A 92 -1.25 -16.53 -4.28
N ALA A 93 -0.74 -17.76 -4.10
CA ALA A 93 0.67 -18.07 -4.26
C ALA A 93 1.15 -17.80 -5.70
N ARG A 94 0.35 -18.18 -6.71
CA ARG A 94 0.68 -17.93 -8.12
C ARG A 94 0.72 -16.45 -8.45
N ASN A 95 -0.23 -15.65 -7.95
CA ASN A 95 -0.26 -14.20 -8.16
C ASN A 95 0.97 -13.52 -7.55
N LEU A 96 1.33 -13.91 -6.32
CA LEU A 96 2.55 -13.45 -5.66
C LEU A 96 3.79 -13.83 -6.48
N CYS A 97 3.96 -15.12 -6.81
CA CYS A 97 5.10 -15.63 -7.58
C CYS A 97 5.25 -14.94 -8.93
N SER A 98 4.15 -14.72 -9.66
CA SER A 98 4.18 -14.04 -10.96
C SER A 98 4.75 -12.63 -10.83
N ARG A 99 4.39 -11.90 -9.76
CA ARG A 99 4.92 -10.55 -9.53
C ARG A 99 6.41 -10.56 -9.18
N LEU A 100 6.85 -11.52 -8.36
CA LEU A 100 8.28 -11.70 -8.05
C LEU A 100 9.08 -11.98 -9.32
N MET A 101 8.58 -12.86 -10.19
CA MET A 101 9.24 -13.21 -11.44
C MET A 101 9.29 -12.04 -12.42
N ALA A 102 8.35 -11.11 -12.38
CA ALA A 102 8.34 -9.90 -13.21
C ALA A 102 9.30 -8.80 -12.72
N SER A 103 9.77 -8.84 -11.48
CA SER A 103 10.65 -7.81 -10.89
C SER A 103 12.01 -7.67 -11.60
N LYS A 104 12.60 -6.48 -11.64
CA LYS A 104 13.97 -6.28 -12.15
C LYS A 104 15.01 -6.70 -11.09
N PRO A 105 16.26 -7.01 -11.48
CA PRO A 105 17.34 -7.27 -10.51
C PRO A 105 17.45 -6.13 -9.48
N ASN A 106 17.64 -6.47 -8.20
CA ASN A 106 17.72 -5.56 -7.05
C ASN A 106 16.45 -4.75 -6.74
N GLN A 107 15.37 -4.93 -7.50
CA GLN A 107 14.10 -4.28 -7.22
C GLN A 107 13.46 -4.90 -5.97
N LEU A 108 12.85 -4.05 -5.13
CA LEU A 108 12.16 -4.43 -3.92
C LEU A 108 10.68 -4.65 -4.23
N VAL A 109 10.15 -5.80 -3.83
CA VAL A 109 8.75 -6.17 -3.98
C VAL A 109 8.08 -6.04 -2.62
N LEU A 110 7.08 -5.16 -2.54
CA LEU A 110 6.30 -4.89 -1.34
C LEU A 110 4.97 -5.64 -1.44
N ALA A 111 4.75 -6.57 -0.52
CA ALA A 111 3.53 -7.36 -0.42
C ALA A 111 2.80 -7.05 0.91
N PRO A 112 1.74 -6.24 0.89
CA PRO A 112 0.92 -5.96 2.06
C PRO A 112 0.11 -7.21 2.42
N PHE A 113 0.36 -7.80 3.59
CA PHE A 113 -0.28 -9.05 4.00
C PHE A 113 -1.08 -8.86 5.30
N ASN A 114 -2.37 -9.18 5.24
CA ASN A 114 -3.25 -9.20 6.40
C ASN A 114 -3.13 -10.57 7.12
N PRO A 115 -2.88 -10.66 8.44
CA PRO A 115 -2.86 -9.58 9.42
C PRO A 115 -1.45 -9.14 9.83
N ARG A 116 -1.22 -7.82 9.81
CA ARG A 116 -0.16 -7.13 10.57
C ARG A 116 1.27 -7.21 10.02
N ALA A 117 1.47 -7.58 8.75
CA ALA A 117 2.79 -7.59 8.14
C ALA A 117 2.83 -6.96 6.75
N ILE A 118 3.97 -6.36 6.42
CA ILE A 118 4.38 -6.14 5.03
C ILE A 118 5.56 -7.06 4.80
N THR A 119 5.46 -7.92 3.80
CA THR A 119 6.58 -8.76 3.38
C THR A 119 7.37 -8.02 2.31
N ILE A 120 8.69 -7.93 2.51
CA ILE A 120 9.61 -7.33 1.55
C ILE A 120 10.46 -8.43 0.92
N PHE A 121 10.53 -8.42 -0.40
CA PHE A 121 11.42 -9.30 -1.16
C PHE A 121 12.37 -8.47 -2.02
N ARG A 122 13.67 -8.79 -1.97
CA ARG A 122 14.66 -8.21 -2.88
C ARG A 122 14.92 -9.17 -4.02
N SER A 123 14.69 -8.73 -5.25
CA SER A 123 14.94 -9.52 -6.44
C SER A 123 16.43 -9.77 -6.65
N GLN A 124 16.81 -11.03 -6.87
CA GLN A 124 18.17 -11.47 -7.16
C GLN A 124 18.18 -12.21 -8.51
N LYS A 125 18.46 -11.50 -9.61
CA LYS A 125 18.32 -12.06 -10.96
C LYS A 125 19.63 -12.44 -11.69
N ASN A 126 20.79 -12.32 -11.05
CA ASN A 126 22.10 -12.50 -11.71
C ASN A 126 23.12 -13.38 -10.95
N ILE A 127 22.69 -14.23 -10.01
CA ILE A 127 23.61 -15.23 -9.43
C ILE A 127 23.54 -16.45 -10.33
N GLN A 128 24.65 -16.85 -10.97
CA GLN A 128 24.79 -18.02 -11.88
C GLN A 128 24.48 -19.40 -11.24
N THR A 129 23.67 -19.46 -10.18
CA THR A 129 23.22 -20.71 -9.56
C THR A 129 21.70 -20.73 -9.57
N SER A 130 21.14 -21.44 -10.55
CA SER A 130 19.80 -22.00 -10.42
C SER A 130 19.70 -22.74 -9.08
N ARG A 131 18.67 -22.48 -8.28
CA ARG A 131 18.31 -23.12 -6.98
C ARG A 131 18.67 -22.40 -5.67
N LYS A 132 19.06 -21.12 -5.64
CA LYS A 132 19.02 -20.40 -4.35
C LYS A 132 17.58 -20.06 -3.96
N GLN A 133 17.17 -20.44 -2.75
CA GLN A 133 15.85 -20.06 -2.23
C GLN A 133 15.74 -18.53 -2.14
N PRO A 134 14.58 -17.95 -2.48
CA PRO A 134 14.36 -16.52 -2.32
C PRO A 134 14.58 -16.09 -0.86
N ILE A 135 15.37 -15.03 -0.65
CA ILE A 135 15.57 -14.46 0.68
C ILE A 135 14.38 -13.54 0.98
N TRP A 136 13.48 -14.06 1.79
CA TRP A 136 12.32 -13.32 2.30
C TRP A 136 12.68 -12.62 3.60
N LYS A 137 12.41 -11.31 3.67
CA LYS A 137 12.43 -10.57 4.92
C LYS A 137 10.99 -10.21 5.29
N THR A 138 10.44 -10.93 6.26
CA THR A 138 9.19 -10.52 6.90
C THR A 138 9.49 -9.39 7.85
N MET A 139 8.98 -8.21 7.54
CA MET A 139 9.11 -7.05 8.39
C MET A 139 7.89 -6.96 9.30
N LYS A 140 8.12 -6.80 10.60
CA LYS A 140 7.05 -6.52 11.56
C LYS A 140 6.74 -5.03 11.51
N CYS A 141 5.47 -4.69 11.30
CA CYS A 141 5.03 -3.30 11.45
C CYS A 141 5.21 -2.84 12.90
N PRO A 142 5.41 -1.53 13.14
CA PRO A 142 5.43 -0.92 14.48
C PRO A 142 4.23 -1.30 15.35
N LEU A 143 4.41 -1.21 16.68
CA LEU A 143 3.41 -1.63 17.66
C LEU A 143 2.07 -0.92 17.42
N GLN A 144 1.03 -1.70 17.16
CA GLN A 144 -0.33 -1.21 16.97
C GLN A 144 -1.07 -1.17 18.30
N VAL A 145 -1.71 -0.04 18.59
CA VAL A 145 -2.51 0.14 19.80
C VAL A 145 -3.93 -0.41 19.60
N GLY A 146 -4.45 -0.41 18.36
CA GLY A 146 -5.76 -0.98 17.99
C GLY A 146 -5.80 -1.75 16.66
N VAL A 147 -6.95 -2.40 16.38
CA VAL A 147 -7.21 -3.17 15.15
C VAL A 147 -7.56 -2.27 13.95
N VAL A 148 -8.20 -1.14 14.20
CA VAL A 148 -8.65 -0.17 13.18
C VAL A 148 -7.46 0.48 12.46
N GLU A 149 -6.34 0.64 13.16
CA GLU A 149 -5.20 1.42 12.68
C GLU A 149 -4.31 0.67 11.68
N TYR A 150 -4.52 -0.65 11.50
CA TYR A 150 -3.64 -1.52 10.72
C TYR A 150 -3.30 -0.95 9.34
N GLY A 151 -4.31 -0.53 8.58
CA GLY A 151 -4.08 -0.02 7.22
C GLY A 151 -3.29 1.29 7.18
N TYR A 152 -3.47 2.18 8.16
CA TYR A 152 -2.67 3.42 8.26
C TYR A 152 -1.21 3.10 8.58
N TYR A 153 -0.96 2.11 9.41
CA TYR A 153 0.40 1.64 9.71
C TYR A 153 1.05 1.04 8.46
N VAL A 154 0.33 0.25 7.68
CA VAL A 154 0.80 -0.31 6.39
C VAL A 154 1.17 0.83 5.43
N MET A 155 0.30 1.83 5.27
CA MET A 155 0.57 3.01 4.46
C MET A 155 1.83 3.73 4.92
N ARG A 156 1.92 4.07 6.21
CA ARG A 156 3.09 4.75 6.79
C ARG A 156 4.38 3.95 6.63
N TYR A 157 4.32 2.65 6.85
CA TYR A 157 5.47 1.79 6.75
C TYR A 157 5.98 1.68 5.30
N MET A 158 5.09 1.56 4.31
CA MET A 158 5.47 1.60 2.89
C MET A 158 6.15 2.93 2.54
N ARG A 159 5.60 4.06 3.01
CA ARG A 159 6.18 5.39 2.82
C ARG A 159 7.58 5.47 3.42
N ASP A 160 7.79 4.98 4.64
CA ASP A 160 9.12 4.96 5.28
C ASP A 160 10.14 4.10 4.51
N ILE A 161 9.74 2.92 4.01
CA ILE A 161 10.59 2.02 3.21
C ILE A 161 11.04 2.70 1.91
N ILE A 162 10.13 3.42 1.30
CA ILE A 162 10.36 4.12 0.03
C ILE A 162 11.29 5.30 0.26
N THR A 163 11.00 6.16 1.23
CA THR A 163 11.79 7.36 1.51
C THR A 163 13.20 7.06 2.02
N ASN A 164 13.35 6.07 2.91
CA ASN A 164 14.63 5.85 3.62
C ASN A 164 15.46 4.69 3.05
N GLY A 165 14.88 3.87 2.16
CA GLY A 165 15.51 2.64 1.70
C GLY A 165 15.31 1.46 2.66
N SER A 166 15.07 0.27 2.10
CA SER A 166 14.73 -0.94 2.90
C SER A 166 15.81 -1.41 3.89
N ILE A 167 17.10 -1.11 3.67
CA ILE A 167 18.18 -1.48 4.60
C ILE A 167 18.20 -0.55 5.82
N VAL A 168 17.88 0.73 5.63
CA VAL A 168 17.86 1.70 6.73
C VAL A 168 16.64 1.47 7.61
N VAL A 169 15.50 1.09 7.02
CA VAL A 169 14.26 0.85 7.76
C VAL A 169 14.34 -0.30 8.78
N THR A 170 15.13 -1.37 8.53
CA THR A 170 15.30 -2.46 9.51
C THR A 170 16.00 -2.01 10.78
N ASP A 171 16.88 -1.02 10.67
CA ASP A 171 17.75 -0.59 11.76
C ASP A 171 17.16 0.63 12.49
N PHE A 172 16.31 1.42 11.82
CA PHE A 172 15.71 2.65 12.35
C PHE A 172 14.28 2.51 12.89
N ILE A 173 13.49 1.56 12.39
CA ILE A 173 12.09 1.44 12.84
C ILE A 173 12.04 0.57 14.08
N ASP A 174 11.98 1.22 15.24
CA ASP A 174 11.74 0.55 16.51
C ASP A 174 10.31 -0.02 16.54
N THR A 175 10.22 -1.32 16.26
CA THR A 175 8.98 -2.09 16.31
C THR A 175 8.28 -2.08 17.67
N ARG A 176 8.95 -1.61 18.73
CA ARG A 176 8.40 -1.43 20.09
C ARG A 176 7.62 -0.13 20.25
N THR A 177 7.84 0.84 19.36
CA THR A 177 7.13 2.14 19.39
C THR A 177 6.00 2.16 18.38
N SER A 178 4.92 2.87 18.70
CA SER A 178 3.79 3.09 17.80
C SER A 178 4.03 4.32 16.93
N TYR A 179 3.36 4.39 15.78
CA TYR A 179 3.33 5.63 15.00
C TYR A 179 2.47 6.67 15.72
N SER A 180 2.97 7.90 15.81
CA SER A 180 2.16 9.02 16.34
C SER A 180 1.04 9.39 15.37
N GLN A 181 -0.05 9.97 15.89
CA GLN A 181 -1.16 10.45 15.06
C GLN A 181 -0.67 11.43 13.98
N LEU A 182 0.33 12.26 14.27
CA LEU A 182 0.92 13.18 13.29
C LEU A 182 1.49 12.44 12.08
N LYS A 183 2.25 11.36 12.30
CA LYS A 183 2.80 10.52 11.22
C LYS A 183 1.72 9.81 10.41
N LEU A 184 0.64 9.40 11.07
CA LEU A 184 -0.52 8.82 10.38
C LEU A 184 -1.26 9.89 9.57
N ASP A 185 -1.42 11.10 10.10
CA ASP A 185 -2.08 12.21 9.41
C ASP A 185 -1.29 12.66 8.17
N GLU A 186 0.04 12.56 8.15
CA GLU A 186 0.86 12.79 6.95
C GLU A 186 0.39 11.92 5.77
N VAL A 187 0.35 10.60 5.94
CA VAL A 187 -0.06 9.70 4.85
C VAL A 187 -1.53 9.84 4.49
N ARG A 188 -2.35 10.32 5.43
CA ARG A 188 -3.76 10.62 5.18
C ARG A 188 -3.95 11.86 4.34
N MET A 189 -3.17 12.92 4.59
CA MET A 189 -3.17 14.13 3.77
C MET A 189 -2.63 13.84 2.37
N GLU A 190 -1.52 13.10 2.26
CA GLU A 190 -0.96 12.64 0.97
C GLU A 190 -2.03 11.94 0.10
N LEU A 191 -2.78 10.99 0.69
CA LEU A 191 -3.85 10.32 -0.05
C LEU A 191 -5.02 11.25 -0.39
N ALA A 192 -5.40 12.14 0.53
CA ALA A 192 -6.48 13.10 0.30
C ALA A 192 -6.17 14.04 -0.86
N ASP A 193 -4.93 14.53 -0.96
CA ASP A 193 -4.47 15.38 -2.07
C ASP A 193 -4.46 14.60 -3.39
N PHE A 194 -3.96 13.36 -3.37
CA PHE A 194 -3.97 12.47 -4.55
C PHE A 194 -5.38 12.23 -5.09
N LEU A 195 -6.32 11.87 -4.21
CA LEU A 195 -7.71 11.66 -4.59
C LEU A 195 -8.36 12.97 -5.02
N GLY A 196 -7.99 14.10 -4.39
CA GLY A 196 -8.46 15.42 -4.76
C GLY A 196 -8.11 15.83 -6.20
N GLY A 197 -6.96 15.37 -6.71
CA GLY A 197 -6.59 15.56 -8.11
C GLY A 197 -7.39 14.71 -9.12
N HIS A 198 -8.24 13.80 -8.65
CA HIS A 198 -9.09 12.93 -9.47
C HIS A 198 -10.60 13.21 -9.30
N MET A 199 -10.97 14.25 -8.53
CA MET A 199 -12.35 14.71 -8.34
C MET A 199 -12.83 15.55 -9.52
#